data_AF-A0A6I1N639-F1
#
_entry.id   AF-A0A6I1N639-F1
#
_cell.length_a   1.000
_cell.length_b   1.000
_cell.length_c   1.000
_cell.angle_alpha   90.00
_cell.angle_beta   90.00
_cell.angle_gamma   90.00
#
_symmetry.space_group_name_H-M   'P 1'
#
loop_
_entity.id
_entity.type
_entity.pdbx_description
1 polymer ?
#
loop_
_entity_poly.entity_id
_entity_poly.type
_entity_poly.pdbx_seq_one_letter_code
_entity_poly.pdbx_strand_id
1 'polypeptide(L)'
;MTLDSYPYGFSEALEARDAPNQREIARNITQADRTWLRNILLPNQDARQALDTPMSVDKLFIVAQGSPATELAGTFLVSGPPGQRVFLCTPGFGLEPFDHRELALKKLLERLSLAPQRDELLRFVALRIKTAIRFDPPPTLVSEPIRGGVLIDRRQSIETYLDYSLKNLHDELLRLPTLKSLLSRLFENHLGQHFPHVNLTALRVISYATPLSGDGTATLPLTQLSTRLLSETLLEHYNRGAWPAGQSREFIAPGYSSSATDTVVWEAALASLSGQLYSHLESTLRDFWKEPLDNGQPRQDLFIDAMGTRFRAELLQQEQD
;
A
#
# COMPACT_ATOMS: atom_id res chain seq x y z
N MET A 1 -16.82 2.24 -25.74
CA MET A 1 -16.13 3.50 -25.35
C MET A 1 -15.43 4.04 -26.57
N THR A 2 -15.68 5.31 -26.94
CA THR A 2 -14.96 5.97 -28.04
C THR A 2 -13.60 6.45 -27.54
N LEU A 3 -12.59 6.52 -28.41
CA LEU A 3 -11.24 7.03 -28.09
C LEU A 3 -11.28 8.47 -27.51
N ASP A 4 -12.32 9.24 -27.83
CA ASP A 4 -12.55 10.58 -27.30
C ASP A 4 -12.86 10.63 -25.79
N SER A 5 -13.24 9.49 -25.19
CA SER A 5 -13.52 9.40 -23.75
C SER A 5 -12.25 9.30 -22.89
N TYR A 6 -11.08 9.03 -23.49
CA TYR A 6 -9.81 8.91 -22.77
C TYR A 6 -9.04 10.24 -22.73
N PRO A 7 -8.18 10.44 -21.72
CA PRO A 7 -7.21 11.54 -21.70
C PRO A 7 -6.35 11.57 -22.98
N TYR A 8 -6.07 12.76 -23.49
CA TYR A 8 -5.14 12.93 -24.62
C TYR A 8 -3.71 12.83 -24.09
N GLY A 9 -3.03 11.74 -24.42
CA GLY A 9 -1.77 11.35 -23.80
C GLY A 9 -0.61 12.26 -24.19
N PHE A 10 0.38 12.39 -23.31
CA PHE A 10 1.57 13.19 -23.64
C PHE A 10 2.40 12.56 -24.77
N SER A 11 2.52 11.23 -24.79
CA SER A 11 3.21 10.52 -25.87
C SER A 11 2.50 10.65 -27.21
N GLU A 12 1.17 10.62 -27.21
CA GLU A 12 0.37 10.89 -28.42
C GLU A 12 0.68 12.27 -29.00
N ALA A 13 0.90 13.28 -28.16
CA ALA A 13 1.31 14.61 -28.59
C ALA A 13 2.71 14.64 -29.22
N LEU A 14 3.60 13.73 -28.80
CA LEU A 14 4.97 13.64 -29.29
C LEU A 14 5.16 12.71 -30.49
N GLU A 15 4.16 11.90 -30.84
CA GLU A 15 4.21 11.01 -32.00
C GLU A 15 4.68 11.73 -33.27
N ALA A 16 5.61 11.10 -33.99
CA ALA A 16 6.15 11.59 -35.26
C ALA A 16 5.06 11.54 -36.35
N ARG A 17 4.35 12.66 -36.55
CA ARG A 17 3.31 12.83 -37.57
C ARG A 17 3.36 14.24 -38.16
N ASP A 18 3.07 14.32 -39.46
CA ASP A 18 3.12 15.55 -40.27
C ASP A 18 1.85 16.40 -40.19
N ALA A 19 0.77 15.87 -39.61
CA ALA A 19 -0.49 16.58 -39.44
C ALA A 19 -1.16 16.26 -38.09
N PRO A 20 -2.02 17.18 -37.57
CA PRO A 20 -2.81 16.91 -36.38
C PRO A 20 -3.83 15.78 -36.60
N ASN A 21 -4.02 14.93 -35.58
CA ASN A 21 -5.04 13.89 -35.57
C ASN A 21 -6.43 14.46 -35.18
N GLN A 22 -7.48 13.64 -35.25
CA GLN A 22 -8.84 14.09 -34.96
C GLN A 22 -9.03 14.61 -33.52
N ARG A 23 -8.31 14.04 -32.55
CA ARG A 23 -8.38 14.43 -31.13
C ARG A 23 -7.69 15.77 -30.88
N GLU A 24 -6.61 16.03 -31.61
CA GLU A 24 -5.89 17.30 -31.63
C GLU A 24 -6.72 18.40 -32.30
N ILE A 25 -7.33 18.11 -33.45
CA ILE A 25 -8.24 19.03 -34.14
C ILE A 25 -9.41 19.40 -33.23
N ALA A 26 -10.02 18.43 -32.54
CA ALA A 26 -11.11 18.68 -31.59
C ALA A 26 -10.69 19.55 -30.38
N ARG A 27 -9.39 19.63 -30.07
CA ARG A 27 -8.78 20.46 -29.03
C ARG A 27 -8.16 21.75 -29.58
N ASN A 28 -8.38 22.03 -30.86
CA ASN A 28 -7.78 23.12 -31.61
C ASN A 28 -6.24 23.10 -31.61
N ILE A 29 -5.59 21.96 -31.38
CA ILE A 29 -4.12 21.84 -31.38
C ILE A 29 -3.64 21.89 -32.83
N THR A 30 -2.82 22.89 -33.15
CA THR A 30 -2.32 23.12 -34.51
C THR A 30 -1.02 22.37 -34.79
N GLN A 31 -0.61 22.31 -36.06
CA GLN A 31 0.71 21.77 -36.42
C GLN A 31 1.86 22.60 -35.83
N ALA A 32 1.68 23.91 -35.70
CA ALA A 32 2.65 24.80 -35.05
C ALA A 32 2.76 24.47 -33.55
N ASP A 33 1.63 24.24 -32.87
CA ASP A 33 1.60 23.81 -31.47
C ASP A 33 2.35 22.47 -31.28
N ARG A 34 2.10 21.48 -32.14
CA ARG A 34 2.79 20.18 -32.11
C ARG A 34 4.29 20.33 -32.29
N THR A 35 4.70 21.13 -33.28
CA THR A 35 6.13 21.38 -33.56
C THR A 35 6.80 22.06 -32.37
N TRP A 36 6.14 23.05 -31.78
CA TRP A 36 6.65 23.75 -30.62
C TRP A 36 6.73 22.84 -29.38
N LEU A 37 5.72 21.99 -29.12
CA LEU A 37 5.70 21.05 -28.00
C LEU A 37 6.85 20.02 -28.04
N ARG A 38 7.37 19.67 -29.21
CA ARG A 38 8.54 18.77 -29.32
C ARG A 38 9.78 19.33 -28.60
N ASN A 39 9.88 20.64 -28.44
CA ASN A 39 10.98 21.28 -27.74
C ASN A 39 11.03 20.93 -26.23
N ILE A 40 10.00 20.31 -25.68
CA ILE A 40 10.03 19.72 -24.32
C ILE A 40 11.15 18.67 -24.18
N LEU A 41 11.51 18.01 -25.28
CA LEU A 41 12.55 16.98 -25.32
C LEU A 41 13.97 17.54 -25.23
N LEU A 42 14.14 18.87 -25.26
CA LEU A 42 15.44 19.50 -25.06
C LEU A 42 15.97 19.19 -23.64
N PRO A 43 17.30 19.07 -23.48
CA PRO A 43 17.89 18.45 -22.30
C PRO A 43 17.78 19.28 -21.01
N ASN A 44 17.55 20.59 -21.12
CA ASN A 44 17.51 21.49 -19.96
C ASN A 44 16.71 22.76 -20.26
N GLN A 45 16.50 23.58 -19.23
CA GLN A 45 15.80 24.85 -19.33
C GLN A 45 16.52 25.85 -20.24
N ASP A 46 17.84 26.00 -20.14
CA ASP A 46 18.59 26.99 -20.93
C ASP A 46 18.44 26.75 -22.44
N ALA A 47 18.49 25.49 -22.88
CA ALA A 47 18.27 25.10 -24.27
C ALA A 47 16.86 25.48 -24.77
N ARG A 48 15.84 25.36 -23.89
CA ARG A 48 14.46 25.75 -24.22
C ARG A 48 14.26 27.27 -24.22
N GLN A 49 15.02 27.99 -23.40
CA GLN A 49 14.99 29.45 -23.38
C GLN A 49 15.75 30.08 -24.55
N ALA A 50 16.72 29.36 -25.13
CA ALA A 50 17.50 29.81 -26.30
C ALA A 50 16.78 29.64 -27.65
N LEU A 51 15.55 29.12 -27.68
CA LEU A 51 14.73 29.00 -28.88
C LEU A 51 14.25 30.36 -29.38
N ASP A 52 14.00 30.48 -30.69
CA ASP A 52 13.35 31.66 -31.29
C ASP A 52 12.00 31.97 -30.60
N THR A 53 11.27 30.92 -30.24
CA THR A 53 10.10 30.98 -29.36
C THR A 53 10.43 30.27 -28.04
N PRO A 54 10.86 31.01 -26.99
CA PRO A 54 11.27 30.43 -25.72
C PRO A 54 10.18 29.55 -25.09
N MET A 55 10.60 28.48 -24.43
CA MET A 55 9.71 27.57 -23.71
C MET A 55 10.11 27.45 -22.24
N SER A 56 9.16 27.71 -21.35
CA SER A 56 9.25 27.44 -19.93
C SER A 56 8.40 26.22 -19.59
N VAL A 57 8.95 25.31 -18.80
CA VAL A 57 8.20 24.17 -18.26
C VAL A 57 8.36 24.16 -16.76
N ASP A 58 7.25 24.29 -16.06
CA ASP A 58 7.23 24.37 -14.60
C ASP A 58 6.50 23.16 -14.02
N LYS A 59 7.05 22.56 -12.98
CA LYS A 59 6.30 21.66 -12.11
C LYS A 59 5.45 22.48 -11.14
N LEU A 60 4.37 21.88 -10.65
CA LEU A 60 3.37 22.57 -9.83
C LEU A 60 3.30 21.99 -8.42
N PHE A 61 3.11 22.87 -7.45
CA PHE A 61 2.96 22.52 -6.05
C PHE A 61 1.65 23.09 -5.50
N ILE A 62 0.96 22.31 -4.69
CA ILE A 62 -0.16 22.76 -3.88
C ILE A 62 0.37 23.31 -2.55
N VAL A 63 -0.09 24.50 -2.20
CA VAL A 63 0.20 25.16 -0.93
C VAL A 63 -1.12 25.35 -0.18
N ALA A 64 -1.26 24.61 0.91
CA ALA A 64 -2.44 24.63 1.76
C ALA A 64 -2.08 25.12 3.17
N GLN A 65 -3.05 25.71 3.86
CA GLN A 65 -2.81 26.23 5.20
C GLN A 65 -2.36 25.12 6.17
N GLY A 66 -1.23 25.36 6.85
CA GLY A 66 -0.70 24.42 7.84
C GLY A 66 -0.06 23.16 7.26
N SER A 67 0.18 23.10 5.95
CA SER A 67 0.87 22.00 5.27
C SER A 67 2.08 22.52 4.49
N PRO A 68 3.18 21.74 4.39
CA PRO A 68 4.26 22.09 3.49
C PRO A 68 3.79 22.06 2.03
N ALA A 69 4.46 22.83 1.18
CA ALA A 69 4.24 22.78 -0.26
C ALA A 69 4.40 21.32 -0.75
N THR A 70 3.39 20.82 -1.44
CA THR A 70 3.33 19.43 -1.88
C THR A 70 3.35 19.40 -3.40
N GLU A 71 4.29 18.66 -3.99
CA GLU A 71 4.38 18.55 -5.44
C GLU A 71 3.17 17.79 -5.99
N LEU A 72 2.59 18.29 -7.08
CA LEU A 72 1.66 17.53 -7.90
C LEU A 72 2.48 16.64 -8.84
N ALA A 73 3.02 15.54 -8.28
CA ALA A 73 3.97 14.68 -8.98
C ALA A 73 3.47 14.25 -10.37
N GLY A 74 4.37 14.36 -11.34
CA GLY A 74 4.11 14.12 -12.76
C GLY A 74 3.26 15.17 -13.48
N THR A 75 2.86 16.25 -12.81
CA THR A 75 2.15 17.40 -13.41
C THR A 75 3.13 18.51 -13.76
N PHE A 76 3.01 19.04 -14.97
CA PHE A 76 3.80 20.19 -15.40
C PHE A 76 3.00 21.11 -16.33
N LEU A 77 3.41 22.37 -16.38
CA LEU A 77 2.84 23.41 -17.20
C LEU A 77 3.87 23.91 -18.21
N VAL A 78 3.52 23.90 -19.48
CA VAL A 78 4.34 24.39 -20.59
C VAL A 78 3.82 25.76 -21.00
N SER A 79 4.67 26.77 -20.98
CA SER A 79 4.33 28.16 -21.31
C SER A 79 5.38 28.77 -22.23
N GLY A 80 4.98 29.72 -23.05
CA GLY A 80 5.86 30.47 -23.94
C GLY A 80 5.70 31.98 -23.77
N PRO A 81 6.23 32.79 -24.71
CA PRO A 81 6.01 34.23 -24.72
C PRO A 81 4.51 34.60 -24.85
N PRO A 82 4.12 35.84 -24.52
CA PRO A 82 2.73 36.29 -24.65
C PRO A 82 2.14 35.98 -26.02
N GLY A 83 0.93 35.41 -26.04
CA GLY A 83 0.25 34.95 -27.27
C GLY A 83 0.56 33.50 -27.66
N GLN A 84 1.58 32.87 -27.07
CA GLN A 84 1.79 31.43 -27.19
C GLN A 84 0.83 30.67 -26.28
N ARG A 85 0.24 29.58 -26.79
CA ARG A 85 -0.64 28.72 -26.00
C ARG A 85 0.10 28.05 -24.86
N VAL A 86 -0.65 27.79 -23.80
CA VAL A 86 -0.17 27.09 -22.61
C VAL A 86 -0.69 25.66 -22.63
N PHE A 87 0.13 24.70 -22.22
CA PHE A 87 -0.27 23.30 -22.12
C PHE A 87 -0.07 22.80 -20.70
N LEU A 88 -1.12 22.24 -20.12
CA LEU A 88 -1.07 21.57 -18.83
C LEU A 88 -1.03 20.06 -19.07
N CYS A 89 0.00 19.40 -18.56
CA CYS A 89 0.07 17.95 -18.54
C CYS A 89 -0.17 17.46 -17.12
N THR A 90 -1.18 16.60 -16.93
CA THR A 90 -1.42 15.91 -15.67
C THR A 90 -1.48 14.40 -15.91
N PRO A 91 -1.06 13.56 -14.95
CA PRO A 91 -1.15 12.11 -15.10
C PRO A 91 -2.57 11.59 -15.38
N GLY A 92 -3.59 12.17 -14.74
CA GLY A 92 -4.98 11.69 -14.85
C GLY A 92 -5.84 12.31 -15.95
N PHE A 93 -5.49 13.52 -16.42
CA PHE A 93 -6.27 14.23 -17.45
C PHE A 93 -5.52 14.43 -18.76
N GLY A 94 -4.26 14.01 -18.83
CA GLY A 94 -3.44 14.09 -20.02
C GLY A 94 -2.96 15.51 -20.30
N LEU A 95 -2.65 15.79 -21.56
CA LEU A 95 -2.23 17.08 -22.06
C LEU A 95 -3.44 17.91 -22.51
N GLU A 96 -3.55 19.13 -21.99
CA GLU A 96 -4.67 20.02 -22.27
C GLU A 96 -4.16 21.41 -22.67
N PRO A 97 -4.64 21.96 -23.80
CA PRO A 97 -4.27 23.31 -24.21
C PRO A 97 -5.16 24.38 -23.55
N PHE A 98 -4.56 25.53 -23.28
CA PHE A 98 -5.19 26.73 -22.72
C PHE A 98 -4.66 27.97 -23.43
N ASP A 99 -5.48 29.03 -23.44
CA ASP A 99 -5.08 30.29 -24.09
C ASP A 99 -3.97 30.99 -23.31
N HIS A 100 -4.00 30.91 -21.98
CA HIS A 100 -2.99 31.51 -21.12
C HIS A 100 -2.90 30.81 -19.76
N ARG A 101 -1.83 31.11 -19.01
CA ARG A 101 -1.42 30.43 -17.77
C ARG A 101 -2.49 30.46 -16.69
N GLU A 102 -3.15 31.59 -16.52
CA GLU A 102 -4.15 31.82 -15.47
C GLU A 102 -5.35 30.88 -15.65
N LEU A 103 -5.77 30.59 -16.89
CA LEU A 103 -6.86 29.64 -17.15
C LEU A 103 -6.46 28.20 -16.79
N ALA A 104 -5.23 27.80 -17.12
CA ALA A 104 -4.72 26.47 -16.76
C ALA A 104 -4.67 26.28 -15.24
N LEU A 105 -4.14 27.27 -14.50
CA LEU A 105 -4.06 27.23 -13.04
C LEU A 105 -5.45 27.30 -12.38
N LYS A 106 -6.35 28.14 -12.89
CA LYS A 106 -7.74 28.18 -12.44
C LYS A 106 -8.41 26.82 -12.62
N LYS A 107 -8.20 26.16 -13.77
CA LYS A 107 -8.76 24.83 -14.04
C LYS A 107 -8.27 23.77 -13.06
N LEU A 108 -6.99 23.81 -12.68
CA LEU A 108 -6.45 22.94 -11.63
C LEU A 108 -7.11 23.19 -10.27
N LEU A 109 -7.26 24.45 -9.87
CA LEU A 109 -7.92 24.80 -8.61
C LEU A 109 -9.39 24.36 -8.59
N GLU A 110 -10.11 24.52 -9.70
CA GLU A 110 -11.47 23.99 -9.86
C GLU A 110 -11.50 22.48 -9.64
N ARG A 111 -10.58 21.72 -10.26
CA ARG A 111 -10.46 20.27 -10.09
C ARG A 111 -10.13 19.87 -8.65
N LEU A 112 -9.26 20.61 -7.97
CA LEU A 112 -8.92 20.38 -6.57
C LEU A 112 -10.11 20.59 -5.62
N SER A 113 -11.09 21.41 -6.01
CA SER A 113 -12.32 21.59 -5.22
C SER A 113 -13.29 20.41 -5.36
N LEU A 114 -13.23 19.65 -6.47
CA LEU A 114 -14.10 18.51 -6.76
C LEU A 114 -13.45 17.19 -6.31
N ALA A 115 -14.04 16.51 -5.32
CA ALA A 115 -13.49 15.29 -4.72
C ALA A 115 -12.91 14.24 -5.71
N PRO A 116 -13.64 13.76 -6.73
CA PRO A 116 -13.10 12.73 -7.62
C PRO A 116 -11.93 13.23 -8.48
N GLN A 117 -11.92 14.52 -8.83
CA GLN A 117 -10.84 15.09 -9.66
C GLN A 117 -9.62 15.43 -8.80
N ARG A 118 -9.86 15.91 -7.58
CA ARG A 118 -8.83 16.09 -6.55
C ARG A 118 -8.11 14.77 -6.27
N ASP A 119 -8.84 13.68 -6.10
CA ASP A 119 -8.24 12.36 -5.86
C ASP A 119 -7.31 11.92 -6.98
N GLU A 120 -7.63 12.26 -8.22
CA GLU A 120 -6.77 11.96 -9.36
C GLU A 120 -5.57 12.90 -9.46
N LEU A 121 -5.72 14.19 -9.17
CA LEU A 121 -4.59 15.14 -9.14
C LEU A 121 -3.59 14.82 -8.02
N LEU A 122 -4.08 14.30 -6.89
CA LEU A 122 -3.27 13.95 -5.73
C LEU A 122 -2.90 12.46 -5.70
N ARG A 123 -3.07 11.75 -6.83
CA ARG A 123 -2.81 10.30 -6.91
C ARG A 123 -1.39 9.95 -6.49
N PHE A 124 -0.42 10.73 -6.94
CA PHE A 124 1.00 10.56 -6.62
C PHE A 124 1.44 11.43 -5.44
N VAL A 125 0.52 11.72 -4.51
CA VAL A 125 0.79 12.36 -3.23
C VAL A 125 0.56 11.35 -2.13
N ALA A 126 1.56 11.19 -1.26
CA ALA A 126 1.52 10.28 -0.12
C ALA A 126 0.20 10.41 0.65
N LEU A 127 -0.47 9.28 0.94
CA LEU A 127 -1.77 9.27 1.61
C LEU A 127 -1.79 10.13 2.89
N ARG A 128 -0.75 10.04 3.73
CA ARG A 128 -0.62 10.86 4.95
C ARG A 128 -0.65 12.37 4.68
N ILE A 129 -0.03 12.80 3.56
CA ILE A 129 0.03 14.21 3.17
C ILE A 129 -1.31 14.60 2.57
N LYS A 130 -1.82 13.77 1.65
CA LYS A 130 -3.12 13.97 0.99
C LYS A 130 -4.25 14.18 2.00
N THR A 131 -4.30 13.41 3.09
CA THR A 131 -5.31 13.54 4.14
C THR A 131 -5.11 14.73 5.07
N ALA A 132 -3.89 15.28 5.13
CA ALA A 132 -3.58 16.46 5.94
C ALA A 132 -3.87 17.79 5.22
N ILE A 133 -3.92 17.77 3.88
CA ILE A 133 -4.22 18.95 3.08
C ILE A 133 -5.65 19.43 3.36
N ARG A 134 -5.76 20.68 3.83
CA ARG A 134 -7.04 21.37 3.99
C ARG A 134 -7.38 22.14 2.72
N PHE A 135 -8.61 22.00 2.27
CA PHE A 135 -9.14 22.70 1.09
C PHE A 135 -10.03 23.89 1.46
N ASP A 136 -10.19 24.16 2.75
CA ASP A 136 -10.85 25.34 3.29
C ASP A 136 -9.91 25.99 4.34
N PRO A 137 -9.39 27.21 4.10
CA PRO A 137 -9.58 28.01 2.89
C PRO A 137 -8.96 27.35 1.63
N PRO A 138 -9.37 27.76 0.41
CA PRO A 138 -8.86 27.18 -0.83
C PRO A 138 -7.33 27.24 -0.92
N PRO A 139 -6.67 26.15 -1.36
CA PRO A 139 -5.22 26.14 -1.52
C PRO A 139 -4.79 27.04 -2.68
N THR A 140 -3.53 27.43 -2.67
CA THR A 140 -2.88 28.12 -3.80
C THR A 140 -1.96 27.17 -4.56
N LEU A 141 -1.60 27.57 -5.78
CA LEU A 141 -0.61 26.87 -6.60
C LEU A 141 0.64 27.72 -6.72
N VAL A 142 1.80 27.10 -6.54
CA VAL A 142 3.09 27.68 -6.89
C VAL A 142 3.78 26.80 -7.92
N SER A 143 4.70 27.39 -8.66
CA SER A 143 5.36 26.75 -9.79
C SER A 143 6.87 26.92 -9.69
N GLU A 144 7.60 25.86 -10.01
CA GLU A 144 9.06 25.90 -10.09
C GLU A 144 9.51 25.38 -11.46
N PRO A 145 10.50 26.04 -12.09
CA PRO A 145 10.96 25.61 -13.40
C PRO A 145 11.69 24.27 -13.31
N ILE A 146 11.37 23.37 -14.25
CA ILE A 146 12.09 22.11 -14.42
C ILE A 146 13.41 22.41 -15.12
N ARG A 147 14.52 22.36 -14.37
CA ARG A 147 15.84 22.73 -14.88
C ARG A 147 16.43 21.71 -15.86
N GLY A 148 16.22 20.42 -15.61
CA GLY A 148 16.70 19.32 -16.44
C GLY A 148 15.72 18.90 -17.53
N GLY A 149 15.85 17.66 -17.99
CA GLY A 149 14.92 17.07 -18.95
C GLY A 149 13.57 16.79 -18.31
N VAL A 150 12.49 17.23 -18.96
CA VAL A 150 11.12 17.17 -18.41
C VAL A 150 10.65 15.76 -18.15
N LEU A 151 10.93 14.83 -19.07
CA LEU A 151 10.54 13.43 -18.92
C LEU A 151 11.23 12.75 -17.75
N ILE A 152 12.50 13.08 -17.52
CA ILE A 152 13.28 12.55 -16.39
C ILE A 152 12.73 13.09 -15.08
N ASP A 153 12.50 14.40 -14.99
CA ASP A 153 11.93 15.05 -13.80
C ASP A 153 10.53 14.49 -13.46
N ARG A 154 9.67 14.37 -14.48
CA ARG A 154 8.34 13.74 -14.36
C ARG A 154 8.44 12.31 -13.81
N ARG A 155 9.31 11.47 -14.39
CA ARG A 155 9.49 10.09 -13.92
C ARG A 155 9.99 10.06 -12.47
N GLN A 156 11.02 10.85 -12.16
CA GLN A 156 11.60 10.91 -10.82
C GLN A 156 10.58 11.36 -9.75
N SER A 157 9.70 12.31 -10.07
CA SER A 157 8.65 12.75 -9.12
C SER A 157 7.68 11.62 -8.78
N ILE A 158 7.29 10.81 -9.77
CA ILE A 158 6.41 9.64 -9.58
C ILE A 158 7.15 8.53 -8.83
N GLU A 159 8.39 8.22 -9.20
CA GLU A 159 9.23 7.21 -8.52
C GLU A 159 9.45 7.55 -7.05
N THR A 160 9.69 8.83 -6.73
CA THR A 160 9.84 9.31 -5.36
C THR A 160 8.59 9.02 -4.52
N TYR A 161 7.39 9.21 -5.10
CA TYR A 161 6.15 8.80 -4.43
C TYR A 161 6.07 7.28 -4.24
N LEU A 162 6.42 6.50 -5.27
CA LEU A 162 6.33 5.03 -5.22
C LEU A 162 7.26 4.43 -4.17
N ASP A 163 8.51 4.92 -4.09
CA ASP A 163 9.48 4.50 -3.08
C ASP A 163 9.00 4.85 -1.67
N TYR A 164 8.48 6.06 -1.52
CA TYR A 164 7.90 6.51 -0.27
C TYR A 164 6.69 5.64 0.14
N SER A 165 5.82 5.29 -0.80
CA SER A 165 4.64 4.44 -0.57
C SER A 165 5.04 3.01 -0.19
N LEU A 166 5.98 2.42 -0.92
CA LEU A 166 6.51 1.09 -0.66
C LEU A 166 7.10 0.96 0.74
N LYS A 167 7.85 1.98 1.18
CA LYS A 167 8.40 2.01 2.54
C LYS A 167 7.30 1.97 3.60
N ASN A 168 6.23 2.75 3.46
CA ASN A 168 5.14 2.72 4.45
C ASN A 168 4.39 1.38 4.43
N LEU A 169 4.15 0.80 3.24
CA LEU A 169 3.53 -0.51 3.15
C LEU A 169 4.36 -1.56 3.88
N HIS A 170 5.67 -1.55 3.67
CA HIS A 170 6.59 -2.44 4.36
C HIS A 170 6.54 -2.25 5.87
N ASP A 171 6.62 -1.00 6.35
CA ASP A 171 6.61 -0.68 7.78
C ASP A 171 5.28 -1.12 8.45
N GLU A 172 4.14 -0.95 7.77
CA GLU A 172 2.84 -1.42 8.26
C GLU A 172 2.69 -2.95 8.19
N LEU A 173 3.26 -3.62 7.18
CA LEU A 173 3.27 -5.08 7.12
C LEU A 173 4.08 -5.72 8.26
N LEU A 174 5.17 -5.08 8.68
CA LEU A 174 5.95 -5.54 9.82
C LEU A 174 5.18 -5.48 11.16
N ARG A 175 4.09 -4.71 11.24
CA ARG A 175 3.21 -4.67 12.42
C ARG A 175 2.26 -5.87 12.47
N LEU A 176 2.13 -6.64 11.40
CA LEU A 176 1.29 -7.84 11.39
C LEU A 176 1.86 -8.86 12.39
N PRO A 177 1.08 -9.32 13.38
CA PRO A 177 1.57 -10.29 14.35
C PRO A 177 1.88 -11.62 13.67
N THR A 178 3.03 -12.19 13.99
CA THR A 178 3.38 -13.54 13.52
C THR A 178 2.45 -14.57 14.14
N LEU A 179 2.24 -15.71 13.45
CA LEU A 179 1.47 -16.84 13.99
C LEU A 179 1.97 -17.24 15.39
N LYS A 180 3.30 -17.30 15.58
CA LYS A 180 3.90 -17.59 16.89
C LYS A 180 3.42 -16.62 17.97
N SER A 181 3.47 -15.31 17.72
CA SER A 181 3.04 -14.30 18.69
C SER A 181 1.55 -14.36 19.01
N LEU A 182 0.71 -14.71 18.01
CA LEU A 182 -0.72 -14.90 18.19
C LEU A 182 -1.02 -16.11 19.06
N LEU A 183 -0.37 -17.24 18.78
CA LEU A 183 -0.53 -18.45 19.59
C LEU A 183 -0.06 -18.22 21.03
N SER A 184 1.07 -17.54 21.24
CA SER A 184 1.55 -17.17 22.57
C SER A 184 0.52 -16.33 23.34
N ARG A 185 -0.02 -15.28 22.72
CA ARG A 185 -1.04 -14.42 23.34
C ARG A 185 -2.33 -15.19 23.64
N LEU A 186 -2.75 -16.07 22.73
CA LEU A 186 -3.90 -16.96 22.94
C LEU A 186 -3.73 -17.85 24.16
N PHE A 187 -2.56 -18.47 24.30
CA PHE A 187 -2.23 -19.29 25.46
C PHE A 187 -2.18 -18.46 26.74
N GLU A 188 -1.53 -17.30 26.73
CA GLU A 188 -1.49 -16.41 27.90
C GLU A 188 -2.90 -16.01 28.36
N ASN A 189 -3.78 -15.64 27.43
CA ASN A 189 -5.15 -15.21 27.76
C ASN A 189 -6.02 -16.34 28.33
N HIS A 190 -5.92 -17.56 27.80
CA HIS A 190 -6.80 -18.68 28.19
C HIS A 190 -6.21 -19.57 29.29
N LEU A 191 -4.89 -19.74 29.30
CA LEU A 191 -4.17 -20.69 30.15
C LEU A 191 -3.34 -19.98 31.22
N GLY A 192 -2.95 -18.72 31.01
CA GLY A 192 -2.13 -17.98 31.97
C GLY A 192 -2.79 -17.77 33.32
N GLN A 193 -4.13 -17.64 33.37
CA GLN A 193 -4.86 -17.54 34.65
C GLN A 193 -4.90 -18.88 35.41
N HIS A 194 -5.00 -20.00 34.69
CA HIS A 194 -5.06 -21.34 35.29
C HIS A 194 -3.67 -21.86 35.66
N PHE A 195 -2.63 -21.45 34.93
CA PHE A 195 -1.25 -21.91 35.10
C PHE A 195 -0.26 -20.73 35.18
N PRO A 196 -0.39 -19.83 36.18
CA PRO A 196 0.38 -18.58 36.24
C PRO A 196 1.88 -18.77 36.45
N HIS A 197 2.30 -19.93 36.99
CA HIS A 197 3.70 -20.25 37.26
C HIS A 197 4.37 -21.05 36.14
N VAL A 198 3.63 -21.40 35.08
CA VAL A 198 4.12 -22.25 34.00
C VAL A 198 4.62 -21.41 32.84
N ASN A 199 5.87 -21.63 32.42
CA ASN A 199 6.37 -21.02 31.20
C ASN A 199 5.76 -21.71 29.96
N LEU A 200 4.67 -21.15 29.45
CA LEU A 200 3.91 -21.67 28.31
C LEU A 200 4.75 -21.81 27.02
N THR A 201 5.79 -20.98 26.85
CA THR A 201 6.67 -21.03 25.68
C THR A 201 7.69 -22.17 25.75
N ALA A 202 8.04 -22.61 26.96
CA ALA A 202 8.94 -23.73 27.20
C ALA A 202 8.19 -25.07 27.33
N LEU A 203 6.87 -25.04 27.45
CA LEU A 203 6.06 -26.22 27.70
C LEU A 203 6.11 -27.21 26.52
N ARG A 204 6.37 -28.47 26.87
CA ARG A 204 6.43 -29.61 25.97
C ARG A 204 5.27 -30.54 26.28
N VAL A 205 4.65 -31.06 25.22
CA VAL A 205 3.65 -32.12 25.30
C VAL A 205 4.30 -33.41 24.85
N ILE A 206 4.35 -34.39 25.74
CA ILE A 206 4.86 -35.72 25.47
C ILE A 206 3.65 -36.65 25.29
N SER A 207 3.57 -37.31 24.14
CA SER A 207 2.53 -38.32 23.87
C SER A 207 3.10 -39.71 24.07
N TYR A 208 2.36 -40.58 24.75
CA TYR A 208 2.70 -41.98 24.96
C TYR A 208 1.63 -42.88 24.32
N ALA A 209 2.02 -44.08 23.90
CA ALA A 209 1.06 -45.11 23.53
C ALA A 209 0.37 -45.63 24.81
N THR A 210 -0.95 -45.64 24.84
CA THR A 210 -1.70 -46.27 25.94
C THR A 210 -1.53 -47.78 25.80
N PRO A 211 -0.95 -48.49 26.80
CA PRO A 211 -0.82 -49.93 26.72
C PRO A 211 -2.22 -50.56 26.68
N LEU A 212 -2.44 -51.47 25.72
CA LEU A 212 -3.58 -52.38 25.76
C LEU A 212 -3.42 -53.22 27.03
N SER A 213 -4.38 -53.16 27.95
CA SER A 213 -4.35 -53.87 29.23
C SER A 213 -4.09 -55.36 29.01
N GLY A 214 -2.83 -55.77 29.09
CA GLY A 214 -2.41 -57.15 29.23
C GLY A 214 -2.34 -57.48 30.72
N ASP A 215 -2.99 -58.57 31.09
CA ASP A 215 -3.09 -59.08 32.46
C ASP A 215 -1.76 -59.02 33.21
N GLY A 216 -1.82 -58.46 34.43
CA GLY A 216 -0.93 -58.76 35.55
C GLY A 216 0.58 -58.67 35.33
N THR A 217 1.19 -57.68 36.01
CA THR A 217 2.60 -57.70 36.49
C THR A 217 3.73 -57.44 35.48
N ALA A 218 3.72 -56.25 34.91
CA ALA A 218 4.91 -55.38 34.77
C ALA A 218 4.45 -54.03 34.23
N THR A 219 4.68 -52.93 34.94
CA THR A 219 4.53 -51.57 34.41
C THR A 219 5.60 -51.40 33.33
N LEU A 220 5.30 -51.81 32.10
CA LEU A 220 6.16 -51.53 30.95
C LEU A 220 6.36 -50.00 30.88
N PRO A 221 7.58 -49.52 30.60
CA PRO A 221 7.80 -48.09 30.42
C PRO A 221 6.88 -47.60 29.29
N LEU A 222 6.15 -46.52 29.54
CA LEU A 222 5.27 -45.89 28.54
C LEU A 222 6.08 -45.62 27.26
N THR A 223 5.65 -46.19 26.14
CA THR A 223 6.33 -45.97 24.85
C THR A 223 6.06 -44.54 24.39
N GLN A 224 7.08 -43.68 24.50
CA GLN A 224 7.01 -42.30 24.02
C GLN A 224 6.90 -42.28 22.48
N LEU A 225 5.86 -41.60 21.99
CA LEU A 225 5.56 -41.48 20.56
C LEU A 225 6.08 -40.16 19.98
N SER A 226 5.95 -39.07 20.73
CA SER A 226 6.35 -37.74 20.25
C SER A 226 6.53 -36.75 21.39
N THR A 227 7.38 -35.76 21.16
CA THR A 227 7.49 -34.56 21.99
C THR A 227 7.33 -33.34 21.10
N ARG A 228 6.42 -32.43 21.46
CA ARG A 228 6.12 -31.21 20.69
C ARG A 228 5.98 -30.01 21.59
N LEU A 229 6.14 -28.81 21.01
CA LEU A 229 5.76 -27.57 21.67
C LEU A 229 4.25 -27.47 21.84
N LEU A 230 3.80 -26.74 22.84
CA LEU A 230 2.37 -26.46 23.04
C LEU A 230 1.70 -25.88 21.78
N SER A 231 2.39 -24.98 21.07
CA SER A 231 1.92 -24.41 19.81
C SER A 231 1.76 -25.45 18.70
N GLU A 232 2.69 -26.40 18.60
CA GLU A 232 2.65 -27.46 17.58
C GLU A 232 1.53 -28.46 17.89
N THR A 233 1.35 -28.82 19.16
CA THR A 233 0.25 -29.68 19.60
C THR A 233 -1.11 -29.05 19.32
N LEU A 234 -1.27 -27.74 19.56
CA LEU A 234 -2.50 -27.03 19.20
C LEU A 234 -2.79 -27.09 17.70
N LEU A 235 -1.77 -26.83 16.86
CA LEU A 235 -1.91 -26.87 15.39
C LEU A 235 -2.19 -28.29 14.87
N GLU A 236 -1.57 -29.31 15.47
CA GLU A 236 -1.82 -30.71 15.13
C GLU A 236 -3.26 -31.12 15.51
N HIS A 237 -3.73 -30.69 16.69
CA HIS A 237 -5.12 -30.90 17.10
C HIS A 237 -6.10 -30.18 16.17
N TYR A 238 -5.82 -28.92 15.82
CA TYR A 238 -6.62 -28.15 14.86
C TYR A 238 -6.74 -28.86 13.51
N ASN A 239 -5.63 -29.38 12.97
CA ASN A 239 -5.62 -30.06 11.69
C ASN A 239 -6.36 -31.42 11.73
N ARG A 240 -6.26 -32.15 12.84
CA ARG A 240 -6.93 -33.47 12.99
C ARG A 240 -8.38 -33.38 13.45
N GLY A 241 -8.78 -32.28 14.09
CA GLY A 241 -10.09 -32.11 14.71
C GLY A 241 -10.31 -32.91 16.00
N ALA A 242 -9.39 -33.81 16.37
CA ALA A 242 -9.46 -34.59 17.59
C ALA A 242 -8.08 -35.07 18.05
N TRP A 243 -8.01 -35.39 19.32
CA TRP A 243 -6.91 -36.13 19.94
C TRP A 243 -6.73 -37.53 19.30
N PRO A 244 -5.49 -37.95 18.99
CA PRO A 244 -5.22 -39.32 18.56
C PRO A 244 -5.73 -40.36 19.56
N ALA A 245 -6.41 -41.39 19.06
CA ALA A 245 -6.92 -42.49 19.87
C ALA A 245 -5.76 -43.39 20.37
N GLY A 246 -5.94 -43.98 21.56
CA GLY A 246 -4.94 -44.89 22.14
C GLY A 246 -3.65 -44.22 22.57
N GLN A 247 -3.68 -42.91 22.87
CA GLN A 247 -2.53 -42.16 23.36
C GLN A 247 -2.89 -41.40 24.65
N SER A 248 -1.96 -41.35 25.59
CA SER A 248 -1.98 -40.44 26.74
C SER A 248 -0.98 -39.30 26.55
N ARG A 249 -1.18 -38.16 27.23
CA ARG A 249 -0.25 -37.03 27.19
C ARG A 249 0.20 -36.61 28.58
N GLU A 250 1.41 -36.06 28.61
CA GLU A 250 1.99 -35.39 29.76
C GLU A 250 2.51 -34.02 29.34
N PHE A 251 2.25 -33.00 30.16
CA PHE A 251 2.66 -31.62 29.91
C PHE A 251 3.79 -31.26 30.87
N ILE A 252 4.96 -30.93 30.32
CA ILE A 252 6.19 -30.69 31.09
C ILE A 252 6.78 -29.34 30.72
N ALA A 253 7.16 -28.56 31.73
CA ALA A 253 7.94 -27.34 31.59
C ALA A 253 9.01 -27.27 32.69
N PRO A 254 10.03 -26.39 32.58
CA PRO A 254 11.00 -26.22 33.66
C PRO A 254 10.30 -25.89 34.99
N GLY A 255 10.44 -26.76 35.99
CA GLY A 255 9.80 -26.62 37.30
C GLY A 255 8.32 -27.02 37.36
N TYR A 256 7.77 -27.65 36.32
CA TYR A 256 6.38 -28.09 36.26
C TYR A 256 6.21 -29.42 35.52
N SER A 257 5.44 -30.33 36.12
CA SER A 257 4.94 -31.56 35.49
C SER A 257 3.45 -31.69 35.79
N SER A 258 2.64 -31.94 34.77
CA SER A 258 1.18 -32.03 34.92
C SER A 258 0.75 -33.23 35.76
N SER A 259 -0.15 -32.98 36.72
CA SER A 259 -0.93 -34.05 37.37
C SER A 259 -1.97 -34.65 36.41
N ALA A 260 -2.57 -35.81 36.76
CA ALA A 260 -3.65 -36.38 35.96
C ALA A 260 -4.86 -35.43 35.83
N THR A 261 -5.14 -34.62 36.86
CA THR A 261 -6.20 -33.60 36.82
C THR A 261 -5.81 -32.44 35.90
N ASP A 262 -4.56 -32.00 35.95
CA ASP A 262 -4.05 -30.94 35.09
C ASP A 262 -4.08 -31.37 33.62
N THR A 263 -3.72 -32.62 33.31
CA THR A 263 -3.76 -33.18 31.95
C THR A 263 -5.15 -33.04 31.33
N VAL A 264 -6.21 -33.32 32.08
CA VAL A 264 -7.59 -33.16 31.60
C VAL A 264 -7.90 -31.68 31.30
N VAL A 265 -7.44 -30.76 32.15
CA VAL A 265 -7.62 -29.31 31.95
C VAL A 265 -6.87 -28.85 30.69
N TRP A 266 -5.62 -29.28 30.52
CA TRP A 266 -4.82 -28.97 29.33
C TRP A 266 -5.45 -29.50 28.04
N GLU A 267 -5.91 -30.76 28.04
CA GLU A 267 -6.54 -31.37 26.86
C GLU A 267 -7.85 -30.67 26.47
N ALA A 268 -8.69 -30.34 27.46
CA ALA A 268 -9.94 -29.62 27.25
C ALA A 268 -9.69 -28.20 26.73
N ALA A 269 -8.70 -27.50 27.30
CA ALA A 269 -8.35 -26.14 26.89
C ALA A 269 -7.79 -26.10 25.46
N LEU A 270 -6.90 -27.04 25.10
CA LEU A 270 -6.38 -27.15 23.74
C LEU A 270 -7.46 -27.51 22.72
N ALA A 271 -8.39 -28.40 23.08
CA ALA A 271 -9.54 -28.72 22.23
C ALA A 271 -10.41 -27.48 21.99
N SER A 272 -10.75 -26.73 23.05
CA SER A 272 -11.50 -25.47 22.96
C SER A 272 -10.78 -24.43 22.10
N LEU A 273 -9.49 -24.19 22.37
CA LEU A 273 -8.65 -23.25 21.61
C LEU A 273 -8.57 -23.63 20.13
N SER A 274 -8.47 -24.93 19.82
CA SER A 274 -8.44 -25.39 18.43
C SER A 274 -9.74 -25.08 17.70
N GLY A 275 -10.90 -25.26 18.35
CA GLY A 275 -12.20 -24.93 17.76
C GLY A 275 -12.38 -23.43 17.50
N GLN A 276 -11.69 -22.57 18.26
CA GLN A 276 -11.75 -21.12 18.14
C GLN A 276 -10.58 -20.52 17.35
N LEU A 277 -9.61 -21.34 16.92
CA LEU A 277 -8.37 -20.85 16.32
C LEU A 277 -8.64 -20.07 15.03
N TYR A 278 -9.50 -20.61 14.15
CA TYR A 278 -9.85 -19.95 12.89
C TYR A 278 -10.48 -18.57 13.12
N SER A 279 -11.49 -18.48 13.98
CA SER A 279 -12.18 -17.21 14.25
C SER A 279 -11.25 -16.18 14.90
N HIS A 280 -10.31 -16.61 15.74
CA HIS A 280 -9.31 -15.72 16.31
C HIS A 280 -8.31 -15.20 15.27
N LEU A 281 -7.81 -16.06 14.39
CA LEU A 281 -6.92 -15.66 13.30
C LEU A 281 -7.64 -14.71 12.33
N GLU A 282 -8.89 -15.01 11.99
CA GLU A 282 -9.72 -14.15 11.14
C GLU A 282 -9.95 -12.79 11.79
N SER A 283 -10.34 -12.74 13.07
CA SER A 283 -10.53 -11.48 13.80
C SER A 283 -9.25 -10.67 13.85
N THR A 284 -8.11 -11.32 14.14
CA THR A 284 -6.81 -10.64 14.19
C THR A 284 -6.46 -9.99 12.85
N LEU A 285 -6.62 -10.71 11.74
CA LEU A 285 -6.36 -10.17 10.41
C LEU A 285 -7.31 -9.01 10.10
N ARG A 286 -8.60 -9.16 10.44
CA ARG A 286 -9.60 -8.11 10.25
C ARG A 286 -9.27 -6.85 11.04
N ASP A 287 -8.87 -7.01 12.30
CA ASP A 287 -8.51 -5.91 13.18
C ASP A 287 -7.23 -5.24 12.69
N PHE A 288 -6.23 -6.01 12.24
CA PHE A 288 -5.04 -5.47 11.60
C PHE A 288 -5.39 -4.59 10.39
N TRP A 289 -6.27 -5.01 9.48
CA TRP A 289 -6.61 -4.18 8.32
C TRP A 289 -7.41 -2.92 8.68
N LYS A 290 -8.21 -2.98 9.75
CA LYS A 290 -9.07 -1.87 10.20
C LYS A 290 -8.41 -0.91 11.18
N GLU A 291 -7.30 -1.31 11.79
CA GLU A 291 -6.56 -0.48 12.73
C GLU A 291 -6.20 0.86 12.06
N PRO A 292 -6.50 2.00 12.70
CA PRO A 292 -6.20 3.30 12.15
C PRO A 292 -4.69 3.52 12.16
N LEU A 293 -4.18 4.06 11.05
CA LEU A 293 -2.86 4.66 10.95
C LEU A 293 -2.79 5.96 11.79
N ASP A 294 -1.60 6.54 11.93
CA ASP A 294 -1.40 7.79 12.67
C ASP A 294 -2.24 8.97 12.14
N ASN A 295 -2.66 8.92 10.87
CA ASN A 295 -3.55 9.90 10.25
C ASN A 295 -5.05 9.57 10.39
N GLY A 296 -5.41 8.55 11.17
CA GLY A 296 -6.79 8.13 11.44
C GLY A 296 -7.45 7.32 10.32
N GLN A 297 -6.78 7.09 9.19
CA GLN A 297 -7.30 6.24 8.11
C GLN A 297 -7.08 4.76 8.44
N PRO A 298 -8.02 3.86 8.06
CA PRO A 298 -7.77 2.43 8.12
C PRO A 298 -6.48 2.04 7.40
N ARG A 299 -5.70 1.11 7.97
CA ARG A 299 -4.52 0.56 7.33
C ARG A 299 -4.82 0.04 5.92
N GLN A 300 -5.98 -0.59 5.71
CA GLN A 300 -6.41 -1.09 4.41
C GLN A 300 -6.42 -0.01 3.32
N ASP A 301 -6.76 1.24 3.62
CA ASP A 301 -6.88 2.31 2.63
C ASP A 301 -5.50 2.70 2.07
N LEU A 302 -4.44 2.63 2.88
CA LEU A 302 -3.06 2.78 2.40
C LEU A 302 -2.71 1.73 1.35
N PHE A 303 -3.09 0.47 1.58
CA PHE A 303 -2.78 -0.62 0.66
C PHE A 303 -3.59 -0.50 -0.64
N ILE A 304 -4.87 -0.13 -0.54
CA ILE A 304 -5.72 0.13 -1.70
C ILE A 304 -5.14 1.27 -2.54
N ASP A 305 -4.80 2.40 -1.91
CA ASP A 305 -4.24 3.57 -2.58
C ASP A 305 -2.90 3.25 -3.25
N ALA A 306 -1.99 2.59 -2.53
CA ALA A 306 -0.66 2.27 -3.04
C ALA A 306 -0.69 1.27 -4.21
N MET A 307 -1.48 0.20 -4.11
CA MET A 307 -1.62 -0.78 -5.20
C MET A 307 -2.29 -0.16 -6.43
N GLY A 308 -3.37 0.59 -6.23
CA GLY A 308 -4.08 1.28 -7.31
C GLY A 308 -3.20 2.31 -8.01
N THR A 309 -2.37 3.02 -7.25
CA THR A 309 -1.43 4.00 -7.79
C THR A 309 -0.24 3.35 -8.50
N ARG A 310 0.29 2.23 -7.99
CA ARG A 310 1.34 1.48 -8.69
C ARG A 310 0.88 1.03 -10.06
N PHE A 311 -0.33 0.47 -10.18
CA PHE A 311 -0.89 0.08 -11.47
C PHE A 311 -0.95 1.27 -12.45
N ARG A 312 -1.37 2.45 -12.00
CA ARG A 312 -1.41 3.66 -12.84
C ARG A 312 -0.01 4.14 -13.22
N ALA A 313 0.97 4.04 -12.33
CA ALA A 313 2.35 4.40 -12.64
C ALA A 313 2.91 3.52 -13.77
N GLU A 314 2.65 2.21 -13.73
CA GLU A 314 3.05 1.28 -14.80
C GLU A 314 2.40 1.65 -16.14
N LEU A 315 1.10 1.99 -16.14
CA LEU A 315 0.43 2.46 -17.35
C LEU A 315 1.06 3.74 -17.90
N LEU A 316 1.35 4.72 -17.03
CA LEU A 316 2.01 5.97 -17.44
C LEU A 316 3.43 5.76 -17.95
N GLN A 317 4.13 4.74 -17.44
CA GLN A 317 5.45 4.37 -17.93
C GLN A 317 5.35 3.73 -19.32
N GLN A 318 4.41 2.82 -19.54
CA GLN A 318 4.14 2.23 -20.86
C GLN A 318 3.69 3.24 -21.90
N GLU A 319 3.05 4.34 -21.49
CA GLU A 319 2.75 5.43 -22.40
C GLU A 319 4.01 6.21 -22.81
N GLN A 320 5.10 6.19 -22.04
CA GLN A 320 6.29 7.02 -22.26
C GLN A 320 7.48 6.29 -22.91
N ASP A 321 7.52 4.96 -22.80
CA ASP A 321 8.53 4.07 -23.40
C ASP A 321 8.08 3.54 -24.77
#